data_AF-A0A953LNC9-F1
#
_entry.id   AF-A0A953LNC9-F1
#
_cell.length_a   1.000
_cell.length_b   1.000
_cell.length_c   1.000
_cell.angle_alpha   90.00
_cell.angle_beta   90.00
_cell.angle_gamma   90.00
#
_symmetry.space_group_name_H-M   'P 1'
#
loop_
_entity.id
_entity.type
_entity.pdbx_description
1 polymer ?
#
loop_
_entity_poly.entity_id
_entity_poly.type
_entity_poly.pdbx_seq_one_letter_code
_entity_poly.pdbx_strand_id
1 'polypeptide(L)'
;MIGTWLEFTSFKMTGTKMEFFKDSTCTFESGGDRMQCGWTDTGDGRIKVSLTAMGTTEVYFNTGQGDHFLLDKGGATKARFVRSGPSADAVVARVKANDLAAQAELLRQKALKDKGDTGLSNLAEARRMALEAAGMGSVTGQVLAAQMLAAGEGGERNVEQAYDLYRKSADAGYLWAANNFAWTLATASDEAERNGAEALSYAEKALRQVQEEGMEAPWSLHGTHAAALARVGAFERAIDAQEAALSALAAAMNDGWKPDAPLIAGVWIRMLQYRQSKPFTEGTLDFEIARMAREGVNYVPRLGAEAMSLKFFEAGRESPPISARTYSSRFDRQSARYIYWQIGLRFSQPTTKAQDVRFAYSYSREGRPVGSGSHSGTIAAGFTTYSHWASWGWRDPGRWAPGEYRVNVSVDNLPVTSGTFVVE
;
A
#
# COMPACT_ATOMS: atom_id res chain seq x y z
N MET A 1 17.75 -29.86 -35.37
CA MET A 1 17.64 -29.01 -34.17
C MET A 1 16.45 -28.07 -34.36
N ILE A 2 15.58 -27.94 -33.37
CA ILE A 2 14.39 -27.05 -33.32
C ILE A 2 14.78 -25.66 -32.80
N GLY A 3 15.72 -25.63 -31.87
CA GLY A 3 16.28 -24.41 -31.31
C GLY A 3 17.04 -24.67 -30.03
N THR A 4 17.73 -23.63 -29.57
CA THR A 4 18.41 -23.60 -28.28
C THR A 4 17.68 -22.63 -27.39
N TRP A 5 17.46 -23.03 -26.15
CA TRP A 5 16.90 -22.20 -25.10
C TRP A 5 17.90 -22.10 -23.98
N LEU A 6 18.06 -20.90 -23.48
CA LEU A 6 19.05 -20.58 -22.47
C LEU A 6 18.29 -20.29 -21.18
N GLU A 7 18.71 -20.92 -20.09
CA GLU A 7 18.12 -20.68 -18.78
C GLU A 7 18.57 -19.31 -18.26
N PHE A 8 17.64 -18.60 -17.65
CA PHE A 8 17.90 -17.35 -16.97
C PHE A 8 17.28 -17.34 -15.57
N THR A 9 17.99 -16.67 -14.67
CA THR A 9 17.48 -16.26 -13.36
C THR A 9 17.02 -14.81 -13.45
N SER A 10 16.52 -14.26 -12.33
CA SER A 10 16.34 -12.82 -12.21
C SER A 10 17.63 -12.02 -12.48
N PHE A 11 18.82 -12.61 -12.29
CA PHE A 11 20.07 -11.84 -12.29
C PHE A 11 20.91 -11.99 -13.57
N LYS A 12 20.83 -13.15 -14.23
CA LYS A 12 21.72 -13.53 -15.35
C LYS A 12 21.26 -14.80 -16.06
N MET A 13 21.83 -15.04 -17.25
CA MET A 13 21.88 -16.37 -17.85
C MET A 13 22.72 -17.31 -16.95
N THR A 14 22.26 -18.54 -16.75
CA THR A 14 22.88 -19.46 -15.79
C THR A 14 23.92 -20.39 -16.41
N GLY A 15 24.27 -20.21 -17.68
CA GLY A 15 25.11 -21.14 -18.43
C GLY A 15 24.40 -22.45 -18.77
N THR A 16 23.25 -22.70 -18.15
CA THR A 16 22.38 -23.81 -18.46
C THR A 16 21.67 -23.56 -19.80
N LYS A 17 21.60 -24.58 -20.64
CA LYS A 17 20.86 -24.53 -21.91
C LYS A 17 20.16 -25.84 -22.23
N MET A 18 19.10 -25.72 -23.00
CA MET A 18 18.36 -26.82 -23.58
C MET A 18 18.34 -26.73 -25.08
N GLU A 19 18.68 -27.83 -25.76
CA GLU A 19 18.61 -27.95 -27.21
C GLU A 19 17.56 -29.00 -27.55
N PHE A 20 16.56 -28.62 -28.33
CA PHE A 20 15.48 -29.53 -28.73
C PHE A 20 15.70 -30.01 -30.16
N PHE A 21 15.40 -31.28 -30.44
CA PHE A 21 15.58 -31.91 -31.75
C PHE A 21 14.27 -32.48 -32.28
N LYS A 22 14.16 -32.61 -33.61
CA LYS A 22 12.91 -33.00 -34.30
C LYS A 22 12.50 -34.46 -34.05
N ASP A 23 13.42 -35.28 -33.57
CA ASP A 23 13.25 -36.70 -33.27
C ASP A 23 12.76 -36.93 -31.82
N SER A 24 12.18 -35.92 -31.17
CA SER A 24 11.69 -35.99 -29.78
C SER A 24 12.79 -36.17 -28.72
N THR A 25 14.05 -35.92 -29.10
CA THR A 25 15.18 -35.85 -28.16
C THR A 25 15.52 -34.39 -27.82
N CYS A 26 16.11 -34.19 -26.65
CA CYS A 26 16.70 -32.92 -26.22
C CYS A 26 18.01 -33.14 -25.47
N THR A 27 18.84 -32.11 -25.38
CA THR A 27 19.98 -32.09 -24.46
C THR A 27 19.85 -30.96 -23.47
N PHE A 28 20.08 -31.26 -22.21
CA PHE A 28 20.16 -30.29 -21.12
C PHE A 28 21.61 -30.21 -20.66
N GLU A 29 22.17 -29.01 -20.68
CA GLU A 29 23.55 -28.76 -20.26
C GLU A 29 23.51 -27.79 -19.09
N SER A 30 24.18 -28.12 -17.98
CA SER A 30 24.25 -27.29 -16.77
C SER A 30 25.57 -27.55 -16.05
N GLY A 31 26.33 -26.50 -15.71
CA GLY A 31 27.56 -26.65 -14.92
C GLY A 31 28.68 -27.47 -15.56
N GLY A 32 28.66 -27.65 -16.89
CA GLY A 32 29.60 -28.50 -17.64
C GLY A 32 29.14 -29.94 -17.86
N ASP A 33 28.09 -30.36 -17.17
CA ASP A 33 27.45 -31.66 -17.40
C ASP A 33 26.41 -31.55 -18.51
N ARG A 34 26.48 -32.48 -19.47
CA ARG A 34 25.51 -32.59 -20.56
C ARG A 34 24.72 -33.88 -20.43
N MET A 35 23.41 -33.74 -20.29
CA MET A 35 22.46 -34.83 -20.13
C MET A 35 21.55 -34.93 -21.35
N GLN A 36 21.16 -36.16 -21.69
CA GLN A 36 20.09 -36.38 -22.65
C GLN A 36 18.73 -36.35 -21.96
N CYS A 37 17.75 -35.76 -22.65
CA CYS A 37 16.36 -35.74 -22.25
C CYS A 37 15.46 -36.12 -23.44
N GLY A 38 14.27 -36.59 -23.12
CA GLY A 38 13.20 -36.77 -24.11
C GLY A 38 12.21 -35.62 -23.99
N TRP A 39 11.55 -35.26 -25.09
CA TRP A 39 10.43 -34.33 -25.02
C TRP A 39 9.28 -34.78 -25.92
N THR A 40 8.06 -34.44 -25.51
CA THR A 40 6.84 -34.75 -26.27
C THR A 40 5.90 -33.56 -26.20
N ASP A 41 5.26 -33.23 -27.33
CA ASP A 41 4.15 -32.28 -27.38
C ASP A 41 2.88 -32.98 -26.89
N THR A 42 2.17 -32.39 -25.93
CA THR A 42 0.94 -32.96 -25.36
C THR A 42 -0.32 -32.53 -26.10
N GLY A 43 -0.22 -31.69 -27.13
CA GLY A 43 -1.33 -31.28 -28.00
C GLY A 43 -2.25 -30.21 -27.42
N ASP A 44 -2.00 -29.77 -26.19
CA ASP A 44 -2.74 -28.73 -25.46
C ASP A 44 -1.90 -27.46 -25.24
N GLY A 45 -0.85 -27.28 -26.06
CA GLY A 45 0.08 -26.16 -25.97
C GLY A 45 1.18 -26.33 -24.92
N ARG A 46 1.27 -27.49 -24.26
CA ARG A 46 2.36 -27.84 -23.34
C ARG A 46 3.32 -28.84 -23.98
N ILE A 47 4.55 -28.82 -23.50
CA ILE A 47 5.52 -29.91 -23.77
C ILE A 47 5.88 -30.59 -22.47
N LYS A 48 5.99 -31.91 -22.52
CA LYS A 48 6.51 -32.74 -21.44
C LYS A 48 7.98 -33.01 -21.70
N VAL A 49 8.84 -32.55 -20.79
CA VAL A 49 10.28 -32.83 -20.81
C VAL A 49 10.59 -33.89 -19.77
N SER A 50 11.27 -34.95 -20.18
CA SER A 50 11.71 -36.06 -19.33
C SER A 50 13.23 -36.02 -19.21
N LEU A 51 13.73 -35.69 -18.02
CA LEU A 51 15.15 -35.61 -17.68
C LEU A 51 15.52 -36.79 -16.80
N THR A 52 16.50 -37.60 -17.20
CA THR A 52 16.97 -38.73 -16.39
C THR A 52 18.28 -38.35 -15.69
N ALA A 53 18.20 -37.97 -14.41
CA ALA A 53 19.34 -37.63 -13.56
C ALA A 53 19.61 -38.75 -12.55
N MET A 54 20.82 -39.32 -12.54
CA MET A 54 21.26 -40.30 -11.53
C MET A 54 20.26 -41.44 -11.25
N GLY A 55 19.66 -42.00 -12.31
CA GLY A 55 18.68 -43.10 -12.20
C GLY A 55 17.25 -42.68 -11.87
N THR A 56 16.97 -41.38 -11.70
CA THR A 56 15.62 -40.84 -11.46
C THR A 56 15.14 -40.11 -12.70
N THR A 57 13.96 -40.46 -13.22
CA THR A 57 13.33 -39.71 -14.32
C THR A 57 12.45 -38.61 -13.73
N GLU A 58 12.85 -37.36 -13.93
CA GLU A 58 12.05 -36.19 -13.58
C GLU A 58 11.25 -35.72 -14.79
N VAL A 59 9.97 -35.46 -14.57
CA VAL A 59 9.05 -34.97 -15.60
C VAL A 59 8.71 -33.52 -15.28
N TYR A 60 8.96 -32.65 -16.26
CA TYR A 60 8.60 -31.24 -16.20
C TYR A 60 7.57 -30.94 -17.27
N PHE A 61 6.64 -30.04 -16.93
CA PHE A 61 5.70 -29.50 -17.89
C PHE A 61 6.11 -28.07 -18.23
N ASN A 62 6.01 -27.75 -19.51
CA ASN A 62 6.15 -26.39 -19.96
C ASN A 62 4.80 -25.67 -19.98
N THR A 63 4.76 -24.50 -19.37
CA THR A 63 3.76 -23.47 -19.60
C THR A 63 4.47 -22.25 -20.21
N GLY A 64 4.19 -21.93 -21.48
CA GLY A 64 4.92 -20.88 -22.19
C GLY A 64 4.22 -20.40 -23.45
N GLN A 65 4.45 -19.13 -23.82
CA GLN A 65 4.00 -18.54 -25.08
C GLN A 65 5.20 -17.99 -25.85
N GLY A 66 5.27 -18.28 -27.16
CA GLY A 66 6.29 -17.74 -28.06
C GLY A 66 7.71 -18.27 -27.77
N ASP A 67 8.65 -17.35 -27.51
CA ASP A 67 10.07 -17.66 -27.30
C ASP A 67 10.42 -18.06 -25.85
N HIS A 68 9.44 -18.03 -24.94
CA HIS A 68 9.63 -18.32 -23.52
C HIS A 68 9.08 -19.68 -23.12
N PHE A 69 9.76 -20.35 -22.20
CA PHE A 69 9.18 -21.47 -21.49
C PHE A 69 9.60 -21.56 -20.03
N LEU A 70 8.71 -22.13 -19.20
CA LEU A 70 8.93 -22.43 -17.80
C LEU A 70 9.06 -23.94 -17.63
N LEU A 71 9.95 -24.41 -16.76
CA LEU A 71 9.93 -25.81 -16.32
C LEU A 71 9.25 -25.90 -14.95
N ASP A 72 8.07 -26.49 -14.93
CA ASP A 72 7.31 -26.71 -13.70
C ASP A 72 7.45 -28.17 -13.24
N LYS A 73 7.78 -28.37 -11.95
CA LYS A 73 7.78 -29.68 -11.29
C LYS A 73 6.76 -29.65 -10.15
N GLY A 74 5.65 -30.39 -10.30
CA GLY A 74 4.61 -30.48 -9.27
C GLY A 74 3.92 -29.15 -8.92
N GLY A 75 3.77 -28.25 -9.90
CA GLY A 75 3.12 -26.94 -9.71
C GLY A 75 4.03 -25.81 -9.23
N ALA A 76 5.33 -26.05 -9.06
CA ALA A 76 6.31 -25.01 -8.77
C ALA A 76 7.28 -24.81 -9.94
N THR A 77 7.39 -23.56 -10.41
CA THR A 77 8.37 -23.16 -11.44
C THR A 77 9.78 -23.28 -10.89
N LYS A 78 10.59 -24.14 -11.53
CA LYS A 78 11.99 -24.38 -11.15
C LYS A 78 12.98 -23.57 -11.96
N ALA A 79 12.67 -23.33 -13.23
CA ALA A 79 13.59 -22.70 -14.16
C ALA A 79 12.83 -21.93 -15.26
N ARG A 80 13.45 -20.86 -15.77
CA ARG A 80 12.91 -20.01 -16.84
C ARG A 80 13.87 -20.02 -18.02
N PHE A 81 13.33 -20.19 -19.22
CA PHE A 81 14.10 -20.31 -20.45
C PHE A 81 13.63 -19.35 -21.53
N VAL A 82 14.55 -18.90 -22.37
CA VAL A 82 14.28 -18.07 -23.56
C VAL A 82 15.05 -18.58 -24.77
N ARG A 83 14.46 -18.54 -25.96
CA ARG A 83 15.11 -18.94 -27.22
C ARG A 83 16.37 -18.09 -27.47
N SER A 84 17.48 -18.73 -27.82
CA SER A 84 18.74 -18.08 -28.16
C SER A 84 18.61 -17.14 -29.37
N GLY A 85 19.26 -15.98 -29.33
CA GLY A 85 19.23 -14.95 -30.38
C GLY A 85 18.98 -13.55 -29.80
N PRO A 86 18.65 -12.53 -30.63
CA PRO A 86 18.36 -11.17 -30.17
C PRO A 86 17.27 -11.11 -29.08
N SER A 87 16.33 -12.05 -29.09
CA SER A 87 15.31 -12.22 -28.04
C SER A 87 15.91 -12.55 -26.67
N ALA A 88 16.97 -13.38 -26.60
CA ALA A 88 17.64 -13.71 -25.35
C ALA A 88 18.42 -12.52 -24.79
N ASP A 89 19.19 -11.81 -25.62
CA ASP A 89 19.98 -10.66 -25.19
C ASP A 89 19.09 -9.51 -24.70
N ALA A 90 17.98 -9.24 -25.40
CA ALA A 90 17.00 -8.24 -24.98
C ALA A 90 16.30 -8.62 -23.65
N VAL A 91 16.03 -9.90 -23.44
CA VAL A 91 15.46 -10.40 -22.18
C VAL A 91 16.45 -10.26 -21.04
N VAL A 92 17.72 -10.64 -21.25
CA VAL A 92 18.79 -10.46 -20.25
C VAL A 92 18.97 -8.99 -19.89
N ALA A 93 19.01 -8.12 -20.88
CA ALA A 93 19.14 -6.68 -20.67
C ALA A 93 17.96 -6.13 -19.84
N ARG A 94 16.72 -6.51 -20.17
CA ARG A 94 15.53 -6.10 -19.42
C ARG A 94 15.52 -6.63 -17.98
N VAL A 95 15.90 -7.89 -17.81
CA VAL A 95 15.99 -8.56 -16.53
C VAL A 95 17.03 -7.87 -15.63
N LYS A 96 18.23 -7.62 -16.16
CA LYS A 96 19.29 -6.86 -15.48
C LYS A 96 18.83 -5.44 -15.12
N ALA A 97 18.12 -4.76 -16.03
CA ALA A 97 17.61 -3.42 -15.78
C ALA A 97 16.57 -3.38 -14.64
N ASN A 98 15.64 -4.34 -14.62
CA ASN A 98 14.63 -4.44 -13.57
C ASN A 98 15.23 -4.82 -12.21
N ASP A 99 16.25 -5.68 -12.20
CA ASP A 99 16.99 -6.04 -10.99
C ASP A 99 17.77 -4.86 -10.43
N LEU A 100 18.40 -4.07 -11.30
CA LEU A 100 19.09 -2.84 -10.90
C LEU A 100 18.10 -1.85 -10.27
N ALA A 101 16.90 -1.71 -10.85
CA ALA A 101 15.83 -0.89 -10.28
C ALA A 101 15.35 -1.44 -8.91
N ALA A 102 15.23 -2.75 -8.75
CA ALA A 102 14.83 -3.36 -7.48
C ALA A 102 15.90 -3.16 -6.38
N GLN A 103 17.18 -3.27 -6.73
CA GLN A 103 18.28 -2.99 -5.81
C GLN A 103 18.32 -1.51 -5.41
N ALA A 104 18.09 -0.61 -6.37
CA ALA A 104 17.98 0.82 -6.11
C ALA A 104 16.84 1.14 -5.12
N GLU A 105 15.67 0.54 -5.29
CA GLU A 105 14.53 0.74 -4.38
C GLU A 105 14.83 0.22 -2.97
N LEU A 106 15.44 -0.96 -2.84
CA LEU A 106 15.84 -1.49 -1.53
C LEU A 106 16.86 -0.57 -0.84
N LEU A 107 17.83 -0.06 -1.60
CA LEU A 107 18.84 0.87 -1.09
C LEU A 107 18.20 2.19 -0.64
N ARG A 108 17.28 2.75 -1.45
CA ARG A 108 16.48 3.93 -1.12
C ARG A 108 15.71 3.72 0.19
N GLN A 109 14.97 2.62 0.33
CA GLN A 109 14.19 2.33 1.54
C GLN A 109 15.05 2.21 2.80
N LYS A 110 16.24 1.60 2.68
CA LYS A 110 17.20 1.53 3.78
C LYS A 110 17.72 2.92 4.13
N ALA A 111 18.05 3.72 3.11
CA ALA A 111 18.58 5.07 3.28
C ALA A 111 17.57 6.03 3.91
N LEU A 112 16.29 5.95 3.57
CA LEU A 112 15.23 6.78 4.18
C LEU A 112 15.06 6.55 5.69
N LYS A 113 15.58 5.43 6.23
CA LYS A 113 15.59 5.14 7.68
C LYS A 113 16.84 5.66 8.38
N ASP A 114 17.90 5.99 7.63
CA ASP A 114 19.18 6.49 8.13
C ASP A 114 19.30 7.98 7.78
N LYS A 115 19.12 8.85 8.78
CA LYS A 115 19.17 10.31 8.56
C LYS A 115 20.58 10.89 8.57
N GLY A 116 21.62 10.05 8.69
CA GLY A 116 23.02 10.49 8.65
C GLY A 116 23.60 10.60 7.24
N ASP A 117 24.86 11.00 7.15
CA ASP A 117 25.59 11.15 5.87
C ASP A 117 25.61 9.84 5.04
N THR A 118 25.65 8.70 5.72
CA THR A 118 25.55 7.37 5.09
C THR A 118 24.21 7.19 4.36
N GLY A 119 23.11 7.69 4.91
CA GLY A 119 21.80 7.69 4.25
C GLY A 119 21.79 8.58 3.02
N LEU A 120 22.34 9.79 3.10
CA LEU A 120 22.44 10.70 1.96
C LEU A 120 23.26 10.10 0.81
N SER A 121 24.40 9.47 1.13
CA SER A 121 25.24 8.78 0.15
C SER A 121 24.50 7.60 -0.51
N ASN A 122 23.77 6.80 0.28
CA ASN A 122 22.98 5.69 -0.24
C ASN A 122 21.81 6.17 -1.12
N LEU A 123 21.17 7.30 -0.81
CA LEU A 123 20.15 7.89 -1.68
C LEU A 123 20.74 8.33 -3.03
N ALA A 124 21.93 8.94 -3.01
CA ALA A 124 22.61 9.33 -4.25
C ALA A 124 22.94 8.13 -5.13
N GLU A 125 23.44 7.05 -4.52
CA GLU A 125 23.72 5.80 -5.24
C GLU A 125 22.45 5.13 -5.75
N ALA A 126 21.38 5.07 -4.95
CA ALA A 126 20.08 4.55 -5.39
C ALA A 126 19.53 5.33 -6.59
N ARG A 127 19.65 6.67 -6.59
CA ARG A 127 19.21 7.50 -7.72
C ARG A 127 20.02 7.19 -8.98
N ARG A 128 21.35 7.05 -8.85
CA ARG A 128 22.23 6.69 -9.96
C ARG A 128 21.84 5.34 -10.58
N MET A 129 21.63 4.33 -9.74
CA MET A 129 21.19 2.99 -10.17
C MET A 129 19.82 3.02 -10.86
N ALA A 130 18.87 3.79 -10.33
CA ALA A 130 17.55 3.95 -10.93
C ALA A 130 17.61 4.61 -12.31
N LEU A 131 18.42 5.67 -12.46
CA LEU A 131 18.66 6.34 -13.75
C LEU A 131 19.31 5.41 -14.77
N GLU A 132 20.28 4.59 -14.35
CA GLU A 132 20.91 3.58 -15.21
C GLU A 132 19.88 2.54 -15.67
N ALA A 133 19.08 2.00 -14.74
CA ALA A 133 17.99 1.07 -15.06
C ALA A 133 16.98 1.70 -16.05
N ALA A 134 16.63 2.97 -15.84
CA ALA A 134 15.75 3.72 -16.74
C ALA A 134 16.34 3.88 -18.15
N GLY A 135 17.64 4.17 -18.26
CA GLY A 135 18.39 4.26 -19.51
C GLY A 135 18.46 2.93 -20.25
N MET A 136 18.48 1.81 -19.52
CA MET A 136 18.36 0.46 -20.07
C MET A 136 16.92 0.08 -20.48
N GLY A 137 15.95 0.98 -20.34
CA GLY A 137 14.56 0.74 -20.72
C GLY A 137 13.71 0.05 -19.65
N SER A 138 14.19 -0.09 -18.41
CA SER A 138 13.35 -0.58 -17.31
C SER A 138 12.27 0.44 -16.99
N VAL A 139 11.01 0.02 -17.11
CA VAL A 139 9.85 0.83 -16.74
C VAL A 139 9.80 1.08 -15.23
N THR A 140 10.16 0.08 -14.42
CA THR A 140 10.26 0.26 -12.96
C THR A 140 11.42 1.19 -12.60
N GLY A 141 12.55 1.11 -13.32
CA GLY A 141 13.66 2.05 -13.19
C GLY A 141 13.26 3.49 -13.57
N GLN A 142 12.51 3.67 -14.66
CA GLN A 142 11.97 4.97 -15.07
C GLN A 142 11.08 5.57 -13.98
N VAL A 143 10.14 4.79 -13.42
CA VAL A 143 9.27 5.26 -12.33
C VAL A 143 10.06 5.60 -11.07
N LEU A 144 10.99 4.73 -10.66
CA LEU A 144 11.80 4.97 -9.47
C LEU A 144 12.67 6.22 -9.62
N ALA A 145 13.37 6.34 -10.76
CA ALA A 145 14.19 7.50 -11.06
C ALA A 145 13.34 8.78 -11.07
N ALA A 146 12.16 8.76 -11.69
CA ALA A 146 11.24 9.89 -11.71
C ALA A 146 10.80 10.31 -10.31
N GLN A 147 10.46 9.37 -9.43
CA GLN A 147 10.13 9.66 -8.03
C GLN A 147 11.29 10.33 -7.30
N MET A 148 12.50 9.77 -7.40
CA MET A 148 13.68 10.31 -6.72
C MET A 148 14.05 11.70 -7.24
N LEU A 149 13.94 11.91 -8.56
CA LEU A 149 14.14 13.20 -9.22
C LEU A 149 13.13 14.26 -8.76
N ALA A 150 11.85 13.90 -8.70
CA ALA A 150 10.78 14.79 -8.27
C ALA A 150 10.85 15.13 -6.77
N ALA A 151 11.31 14.19 -5.94
CA ALA A 151 11.48 14.39 -4.50
C ALA A 151 12.82 15.05 -4.12
N GLY A 152 13.78 15.14 -5.04
CA GLY A 152 15.15 15.60 -4.71
C GLY A 152 15.91 14.61 -3.84
N GLU A 153 15.55 13.32 -3.90
CA GLU A 153 16.24 12.28 -3.14
C GLU A 153 17.58 11.93 -3.83
N GLY A 154 18.69 12.00 -3.09
CA GLY A 154 20.00 11.63 -3.62
C GLY A 154 20.62 12.66 -4.58
N GLY A 155 20.14 13.90 -4.58
CA GLY A 155 20.71 15.00 -5.34
C GLY A 155 19.71 16.14 -5.57
N GLU A 156 20.04 17.11 -6.42
CA GLU A 156 19.13 18.20 -6.73
C GLU A 156 17.84 17.71 -7.39
N ARG A 157 16.74 18.35 -7.05
CA ARG A 157 15.43 18.10 -7.63
C ARG A 157 15.43 18.45 -9.11
N ASN A 158 14.89 17.58 -9.96
CA ASN A 158 14.78 17.81 -11.40
C ASN A 158 13.45 17.26 -11.92
N VAL A 159 12.44 18.13 -11.93
CA VAL A 159 11.06 17.77 -12.26
C VAL A 159 10.87 17.55 -13.75
N GLU A 160 11.57 18.32 -14.59
CA GLU A 160 11.54 18.14 -16.05
C GLU A 160 11.95 16.72 -16.44
N GLN A 161 13.10 16.26 -15.95
CA GLN A 161 13.57 14.90 -16.21
C GLN A 161 12.63 13.85 -15.59
N ALA A 162 12.05 14.12 -14.41
CA ALA A 162 11.07 13.22 -13.80
C ALA A 162 9.83 13.06 -14.68
N TYR A 163 9.33 14.16 -15.25
CA TYR A 163 8.13 14.18 -16.09
C TYR A 163 8.35 13.44 -17.40
N ASP A 164 9.53 13.60 -18.01
CA ASP A 164 9.88 12.85 -19.21
C ASP A 164 9.91 11.33 -18.98
N LEU A 165 10.50 10.90 -17.86
CA LEU A 165 10.55 9.48 -17.49
C LEU A 165 9.16 8.91 -17.19
N TYR A 166 8.34 9.66 -16.44
CA TYR A 166 6.97 9.29 -16.15
C TYR A 166 6.11 9.19 -17.41
N ARG A 167 6.14 10.23 -18.26
CA ARG A 167 5.42 10.27 -19.53
C ARG A 167 5.81 9.09 -20.42
N LYS A 168 7.12 8.84 -20.59
CA LYS A 168 7.62 7.71 -21.36
C LYS A 168 7.09 6.37 -20.86
N SER A 169 7.09 6.13 -19.55
CA SER A 169 6.54 4.90 -18.97
C SER A 169 5.01 4.81 -19.09
N ALA A 170 4.29 5.92 -18.87
CA ALA A 170 2.83 5.99 -18.96
C ALA A 170 2.32 5.78 -20.40
N ASP A 171 3.06 6.31 -21.38
CA ASP A 171 2.75 6.16 -22.81
C ASP A 171 3.09 4.75 -23.32
N ALA A 172 4.05 4.07 -22.67
CA ALA A 172 4.33 2.64 -22.87
C ALA A 172 3.28 1.71 -22.23
N GLY A 173 2.20 2.24 -21.65
CA GLY A 173 1.09 1.46 -21.08
C GLY A 173 1.32 0.99 -19.65
N TYR A 174 2.33 1.54 -18.95
CA TYR A 174 2.54 1.19 -17.55
C TYR A 174 1.61 1.98 -16.63
N LEU A 175 0.58 1.27 -16.17
CA LEU A 175 -0.47 1.78 -15.30
C LEU A 175 0.05 2.61 -14.11
N TRP A 176 1.04 2.07 -13.39
CA TRP A 176 1.57 2.72 -12.18
C TRP A 176 2.40 3.98 -12.48
N ALA A 177 3.04 4.07 -13.66
CA ALA A 177 3.65 5.32 -14.09
C ALA A 177 2.59 6.37 -14.39
N ALA A 178 1.53 6.01 -15.11
CA ALA A 178 0.43 6.92 -15.39
C ALA A 178 -0.19 7.46 -14.10
N ASN A 179 -0.43 6.58 -13.12
CA ASN A 179 -0.90 6.98 -11.79
C ASN A 179 0.05 7.94 -11.07
N ASN A 180 1.34 7.60 -10.99
CA ASN A 180 2.32 8.43 -10.27
C ASN A 180 2.55 9.79 -10.96
N PHE A 181 2.48 9.80 -12.29
CA PHE A 181 2.57 11.04 -13.05
C PHE A 181 1.35 11.92 -12.80
N ALA A 182 0.15 11.35 -12.91
CA ALA A 182 -1.10 12.04 -12.62
C ALA A 182 -1.13 12.60 -11.20
N TRP A 183 -0.66 11.83 -10.21
CA TRP A 183 -0.53 12.30 -8.84
C TRP A 183 0.38 13.51 -8.77
N THR A 184 1.59 13.43 -9.33
CA THR A 184 2.57 14.53 -9.28
C THR A 184 2.02 15.79 -9.95
N LEU A 185 1.42 15.66 -11.14
CA LEU A 185 0.77 16.77 -11.84
C LEU A 185 -0.42 17.38 -11.07
N ALA A 186 -1.10 16.61 -10.22
CA ALA A 186 -2.22 17.09 -9.43
C ALA A 186 -1.80 17.73 -8.09
N THR A 187 -0.75 17.22 -7.45
CA THR A 187 -0.46 17.47 -6.03
C THR A 187 0.88 18.16 -5.78
N ALA A 188 1.73 18.38 -6.81
CA ALA A 188 3.03 19.04 -6.64
C ALA A 188 2.94 20.33 -5.82
N SER A 189 3.91 20.52 -4.93
CA SER A 189 3.99 21.68 -4.04
C SER A 189 4.15 22.99 -4.81
N ASP A 190 4.99 22.99 -5.84
CA ASP A 190 5.11 24.12 -6.77
C ASP A 190 3.89 24.18 -7.70
N GLU A 191 3.37 25.39 -7.91
CA GLU A 191 2.27 25.62 -8.84
C GLU A 191 2.67 25.48 -10.30
N ALA A 192 3.90 25.86 -10.65
CA ALA A 192 4.40 25.80 -12.02
C ALA A 192 4.47 24.36 -12.56
N GLU A 193 4.45 23.38 -11.67
CA GLU A 193 4.58 21.96 -11.98
C GLU A 193 3.23 21.24 -12.02
N ARG A 194 2.16 21.91 -11.61
CA ARG A 194 0.82 21.33 -11.59
C ARG A 194 0.15 21.48 -12.95
N ASN A 195 -0.49 20.42 -13.40
CA ASN A 195 -1.34 20.42 -14.59
C ASN A 195 -2.56 19.54 -14.36
N GLY A 196 -3.67 20.14 -13.90
CA GLY A 196 -4.88 19.39 -13.56
C GLY A 196 -5.50 18.64 -14.75
N ALA A 197 -5.45 19.21 -15.95
CA ALA A 197 -6.05 18.60 -17.13
C ALA A 197 -5.27 17.36 -17.58
N GLU A 198 -3.94 17.45 -17.62
CA GLU A 198 -3.07 16.31 -17.95
C GLU A 198 -3.11 15.26 -16.83
N ALA A 199 -3.14 15.68 -15.56
CA ALA A 199 -3.33 14.77 -14.43
C ALA A 199 -4.62 13.96 -14.56
N LEU A 200 -5.73 14.61 -14.88
CA LEU A 200 -7.03 13.95 -15.02
C LEU A 200 -7.01 12.96 -16.19
N SER A 201 -6.44 13.35 -17.33
CA SER A 201 -6.29 12.48 -18.50
C SER A 201 -5.54 11.18 -18.17
N TYR A 202 -4.39 11.28 -17.50
CA TYR A 202 -3.61 10.09 -17.10
C TYR A 202 -4.31 9.25 -16.01
N ALA A 203 -4.96 9.89 -15.04
CA ALA A 203 -5.71 9.17 -14.00
C ALA A 203 -6.90 8.39 -14.58
N GLU A 204 -7.66 8.99 -15.49
CA GLU A 204 -8.78 8.33 -16.16
C GLU A 204 -8.30 7.22 -17.12
N LYS A 205 -7.17 7.42 -17.81
CA LYS A 205 -6.53 6.38 -18.63
C LYS A 205 -6.16 5.16 -17.78
N ALA A 206 -5.58 5.40 -16.60
CA ALA A 206 -5.19 4.35 -15.68
C ALA A 206 -6.42 3.55 -15.17
N LEU A 207 -7.50 4.22 -14.79
CA LEU A 207 -8.75 3.56 -14.37
C LEU A 207 -9.41 2.78 -15.52
N ARG A 208 -9.41 3.30 -16.74
CA ARG A 208 -9.95 2.58 -17.91
C ARG A 208 -9.19 1.29 -18.19
N GLN A 209 -7.86 1.31 -18.13
CA GLN A 209 -7.05 0.11 -18.34
C GLN A 209 -7.38 -0.99 -17.32
N VAL A 210 -7.49 -0.65 -16.03
CA VAL A 210 -7.90 -1.60 -14.98
C VAL A 210 -9.28 -2.19 -15.26
N GLN A 211 -10.23 -1.35 -15.69
CA GLN A 211 -11.58 -1.77 -16.03
C GLN A 211 -11.61 -2.72 -17.24
N GLU A 212 -10.83 -2.43 -18.28
CA GLU A 212 -10.69 -3.27 -19.48
C GLU A 212 -10.04 -4.62 -19.17
N GLU A 213 -9.11 -4.66 -18.21
CA GLU A 213 -8.50 -5.88 -17.68
C GLU A 213 -9.42 -6.66 -16.73
N GLY A 214 -10.64 -6.15 -16.44
CA GLY A 214 -11.62 -6.79 -15.56
C GLY A 214 -11.20 -6.82 -14.09
N MET A 215 -10.28 -5.95 -13.69
CA MET A 215 -9.77 -5.86 -12.33
C MET A 215 -10.51 -4.80 -11.52
N GLU A 216 -10.50 -4.94 -10.20
CA GLU A 216 -10.92 -3.86 -9.29
C GLU A 216 -9.79 -2.84 -9.14
N ALA A 217 -10.15 -1.56 -9.18
CA ALA A 217 -9.16 -0.49 -9.05
C ALA A 217 -8.68 -0.34 -7.60
N PRO A 218 -7.35 -0.41 -7.35
CA PRO A 218 -6.80 -0.15 -6.02
C PRO A 218 -7.08 1.29 -5.56
N TRP A 219 -7.10 1.47 -4.24
CA TRP A 219 -7.39 2.76 -3.58
C TRP A 219 -6.52 3.92 -4.08
N SER A 220 -5.29 3.63 -4.50
CA SER A 220 -4.34 4.63 -4.98
C SER A 220 -4.77 5.25 -6.31
N LEU A 221 -5.32 4.47 -7.24
CA LEU A 221 -5.84 4.98 -8.52
C LEU A 221 -7.05 5.87 -8.31
N HIS A 222 -7.99 5.43 -7.47
CA HIS A 222 -9.14 6.24 -7.09
C HIS A 222 -8.71 7.54 -6.37
N GLY A 223 -7.73 7.46 -5.47
CA GLY A 223 -7.18 8.61 -4.76
C GLY A 223 -6.50 9.62 -5.68
N THR A 224 -5.75 9.15 -6.68
CA THR A 224 -5.15 10.00 -7.71
C THR A 224 -6.19 10.65 -8.60
N HIS A 225 -7.19 9.89 -9.04
CA HIS A 225 -8.32 10.42 -9.80
C HIS A 225 -9.06 11.51 -9.03
N ALA A 226 -9.30 11.29 -7.73
CA ALA A 226 -9.90 12.30 -6.87
C ALA A 226 -9.05 13.58 -6.76
N ALA A 227 -7.72 13.45 -6.62
CA ALA A 227 -6.82 14.59 -6.58
C ALA A 227 -6.83 15.37 -7.90
N ALA A 228 -6.81 14.68 -9.04
CA ALA A 228 -6.89 15.31 -10.36
C ALA A 228 -8.23 16.03 -10.58
N LEU A 229 -9.34 15.40 -10.21
CA LEU A 229 -10.68 16.00 -10.26
C LEU A 229 -10.77 17.26 -9.40
N ALA A 230 -10.27 17.21 -8.17
CA ALA A 230 -10.23 18.37 -7.28
C ALA A 230 -9.37 19.50 -7.87
N ARG A 231 -8.25 19.15 -8.53
CA ARG A 231 -7.35 20.13 -9.16
C ARG A 231 -8.01 20.88 -10.33
N VAL A 232 -8.93 20.24 -11.06
CA VAL A 232 -9.74 20.89 -12.10
C VAL A 232 -11.05 21.50 -11.56
N GLY A 233 -11.24 21.53 -10.24
CA GLY A 233 -12.41 22.13 -9.59
C GLY A 233 -13.67 21.25 -9.57
N ALA A 234 -13.59 19.99 -10.03
CA ALA A 234 -14.70 19.05 -10.05
C ALA A 234 -14.90 18.36 -8.68
N PHE A 235 -15.18 19.15 -7.64
CA PHE A 235 -15.16 18.66 -6.25
C PHE A 235 -16.20 17.58 -5.93
N GLU A 236 -17.40 17.63 -6.51
CA GLU A 236 -18.41 16.58 -6.30
C GLU A 236 -17.89 15.21 -6.78
N ARG A 237 -17.40 15.16 -8.02
CA ARG A 237 -16.75 13.96 -8.58
C ARG A 237 -15.50 13.56 -7.79
N ALA A 238 -14.75 14.53 -7.27
CA ALA A 238 -13.56 14.26 -6.47
C ALA A 238 -13.92 13.58 -5.14
N ILE A 239 -15.02 13.98 -4.51
CA ILE A 239 -15.56 13.34 -3.31
C ILE A 239 -15.97 11.91 -3.65
N ASP A 240 -16.74 11.67 -4.71
CA ASP A 240 -17.12 10.32 -5.14
C ASP A 240 -15.91 9.41 -5.37
N ALA A 241 -14.90 9.91 -6.10
CA ALA A 241 -13.66 9.18 -6.34
C ALA A 241 -12.86 8.93 -5.04
N GLN A 242 -12.87 9.88 -4.10
CA GLN A 242 -12.19 9.72 -2.82
C GLN A 242 -12.95 8.77 -1.88
N GLU A 243 -14.28 8.66 -2.00
CA GLU A 243 -15.10 7.64 -1.32
C GLU A 243 -14.80 6.25 -1.88
N ALA A 244 -14.69 6.11 -3.21
CA ALA A 244 -14.24 4.87 -3.84
C ALA A 244 -12.83 4.47 -3.35
N ALA A 245 -11.91 5.43 -3.21
CA ALA A 245 -10.59 5.17 -2.65
C ALA A 245 -10.65 4.67 -1.20
N LEU A 246 -11.48 5.29 -0.35
CA LEU A 246 -11.66 4.87 1.04
C LEU A 246 -12.33 3.49 1.15
N SER A 247 -13.23 3.16 0.23
CA SER A 247 -13.87 1.84 0.13
C SER A 247 -12.88 0.76 -0.32
N ALA A 248 -12.09 1.02 -1.37
CA ALA A 248 -11.04 0.10 -1.81
C ALA A 248 -9.94 -0.08 -0.73
N LEU A 249 -9.63 0.97 0.03
CA LEU A 249 -8.73 0.90 1.18
C LEU A 249 -9.31 -0.01 2.28
N ALA A 250 -10.61 0.12 2.56
CA ALA A 250 -11.33 -0.75 3.50
C ALA A 250 -11.26 -2.22 3.09
N ALA A 251 -11.49 -2.51 1.80
CA ALA A 251 -11.44 -3.86 1.23
C ALA A 251 -10.04 -4.47 1.38
N ALA A 252 -9.00 -3.75 0.94
CA ALA A 252 -7.61 -4.22 1.06
C ALA A 252 -7.22 -4.53 2.51
N MET A 253 -7.70 -3.75 3.47
CA MET A 253 -7.47 -4.01 4.89
C MET A 253 -8.22 -5.22 5.43
N ASN A 254 -9.44 -5.48 4.94
CA ASN A 254 -10.18 -6.69 5.25
C ASN A 254 -9.48 -7.95 4.70
N ASP A 255 -8.76 -7.82 3.59
CA ASP A 255 -7.93 -8.88 2.99
C ASP A 255 -6.56 -9.05 3.69
N GLY A 256 -6.31 -8.29 4.76
CA GLY A 256 -5.16 -8.46 5.63
C GLY A 256 -4.01 -7.48 5.41
N TRP A 257 -4.12 -6.53 4.46
CA TRP A 257 -3.14 -5.47 4.31
C TRP A 257 -3.20 -4.49 5.50
N LYS A 258 -2.04 -4.10 6.03
CA LYS A 258 -1.93 -3.24 7.22
C LYS A 258 -1.20 -1.93 6.87
N PRO A 259 -1.92 -0.90 6.38
CA PRO A 259 -1.32 0.41 6.14
C PRO A 259 -0.87 1.06 7.44
N ASP A 260 0.11 1.96 7.34
CA ASP A 260 0.46 2.82 8.46
C ASP A 260 -0.60 3.91 8.69
N ALA A 261 -0.58 4.48 9.89
CA ALA A 261 -1.52 5.54 10.26
C ALA A 261 -1.38 6.82 9.42
N PRO A 262 -0.15 7.28 9.05
CA PRO A 262 0.03 8.42 8.15
C PRO A 262 -0.63 8.26 6.78
N LEU A 263 -0.59 7.07 6.17
CA LEU A 263 -1.26 6.81 4.91
C LEU A 263 -2.77 7.00 5.05
N ILE A 264 -3.38 6.40 6.08
CA ILE A 264 -4.82 6.53 6.33
C ILE A 264 -5.19 8.00 6.59
N ALA A 265 -4.40 8.69 7.42
CA ALA A 265 -4.60 10.11 7.70
C ALA A 265 -4.50 10.95 6.41
N GLY A 266 -3.54 10.66 5.54
CA GLY A 266 -3.38 11.30 4.24
C GLY A 266 -4.55 11.05 3.29
N VAL A 267 -5.09 9.83 3.24
CA VAL A 267 -6.28 9.52 2.42
C VAL A 267 -7.52 10.25 2.97
N TRP A 268 -7.69 10.26 4.29
CA TRP A 268 -8.84 10.89 4.93
C TRP A 268 -8.78 12.42 4.88
N ILE A 269 -7.61 13.03 5.08
CA ILE A 269 -7.49 14.50 5.05
C ILE A 269 -7.80 15.05 3.65
N ARG A 270 -7.52 14.29 2.58
CA ARG A 270 -7.94 14.66 1.22
C ARG A 270 -9.45 14.74 1.09
N MET A 271 -10.18 13.77 1.63
CA MET A 271 -11.64 13.83 1.70
C MET A 271 -12.12 15.12 2.39
N LEU A 272 -11.50 15.47 3.52
CA LEU A 272 -11.85 16.69 4.26
C LEU A 272 -11.55 17.97 3.47
N GLN A 273 -10.46 18.00 2.69
CA GLN A 273 -10.12 19.13 1.80
C GLN A 273 -11.14 19.24 0.65
N TYR A 274 -11.48 18.13 0.00
CA TYR A 274 -12.41 18.14 -1.15
C TYR A 274 -13.83 18.55 -0.73
N ARG A 275 -14.30 18.11 0.45
CA ARG A 275 -15.57 18.59 1.05
C ARG A 275 -15.59 20.10 1.32
N GLN A 276 -14.43 20.74 1.43
CA GLN A 276 -14.27 22.19 1.58
C GLN A 276 -13.95 22.90 0.26
N SER A 277 -14.08 22.22 -0.88
CA SER A 277 -13.68 22.74 -2.20
C SER A 277 -12.22 23.20 -2.26
N LYS A 278 -11.33 22.47 -1.59
CA LYS A 278 -9.88 22.73 -1.59
C LYS A 278 -9.13 21.56 -2.22
N PRO A 279 -8.30 21.76 -3.25
CA PRO A 279 -7.47 20.70 -3.80
C PRO A 279 -6.31 20.37 -2.86
N PHE A 280 -5.94 19.10 -2.79
CA PHE A 280 -4.80 18.66 -1.99
C PHE A 280 -3.47 19.00 -2.67
N THR A 281 -2.49 19.40 -1.87
CA THR A 281 -1.12 19.73 -2.32
C THR A 281 -0.14 19.10 -1.34
N GLU A 282 0.85 18.36 -1.85
CA GLU A 282 1.87 17.72 -1.02
C GLU A 282 2.70 18.74 -0.22
N GLY A 283 3.15 18.33 0.96
CA GLY A 283 3.93 19.16 1.88
C GLY A 283 3.10 20.18 2.67
N THR A 284 1.85 20.48 2.28
CA THR A 284 1.05 21.52 2.96
C THR A 284 0.42 21.09 4.28
N LEU A 285 0.23 19.78 4.49
CA LEU A 285 -0.51 19.23 5.63
C LEU A 285 0.24 18.12 6.36
N ASP A 286 1.56 18.01 6.19
CA ASP A 286 2.36 16.92 6.76
C ASP A 286 2.27 16.91 8.30
N PHE A 287 2.27 18.09 8.93
CA PHE A 287 2.06 18.21 10.37
C PHE A 287 0.68 17.69 10.79
N GLU A 288 -0.37 18.04 10.04
CA GLU A 288 -1.74 17.61 10.33
C GLU A 288 -1.94 16.12 10.10
N ILE A 289 -1.38 15.57 9.02
CA ILE A 289 -1.34 14.14 8.74
C ILE A 289 -0.64 13.41 9.89
N ALA A 290 0.55 13.89 10.30
CA ALA A 290 1.28 13.29 11.40
C ALA A 290 0.54 13.41 12.73
N ARG A 291 -0.16 14.53 12.97
CA ARG A 291 -1.00 14.73 14.16
C ARG A 291 -2.18 13.76 14.16
N MET A 292 -2.95 13.70 13.08
CA MET A 292 -4.08 12.77 12.94
C MET A 292 -3.64 11.30 13.02
N ALA A 293 -2.48 10.96 12.45
CA ALA A 293 -1.90 9.62 12.56
C ALA A 293 -1.57 9.23 14.01
N ARG A 294 -1.28 10.20 14.89
CA ARG A 294 -1.03 9.95 16.33
C ARG A 294 -2.29 10.03 17.18
N GLU A 295 -3.15 11.01 16.90
CA GLU A 295 -4.27 11.40 17.77
C GLU A 295 -5.62 10.82 17.34
N GLY A 296 -5.72 10.34 16.10
CA GLY A 296 -6.95 9.84 15.51
C GLY A 296 -7.32 10.53 14.20
N VAL A 297 -7.84 9.74 13.25
CA VAL A 297 -8.33 10.22 11.95
C VAL A 297 -9.85 10.41 11.90
N ASN A 298 -10.58 10.09 12.97
CA ASN A 298 -12.05 10.05 13.04
C ASN A 298 -12.71 9.16 11.97
N TYR A 299 -12.00 8.14 11.52
CA TYR A 299 -12.43 7.21 10.49
C TYR A 299 -11.82 5.83 10.77
N VAL A 300 -12.57 4.78 10.51
CA VAL A 300 -12.16 3.39 10.67
C VAL A 300 -12.26 2.71 9.30
N PRO A 301 -11.17 2.71 8.50
CA PRO A 301 -11.23 2.25 7.13
C PRO A 301 -11.76 0.82 7.00
N ARG A 302 -11.25 -0.13 7.79
CA ARG A 302 -11.70 -1.54 7.76
C ARG A 302 -13.22 -1.69 7.86
N LEU A 303 -13.87 -0.81 8.61
CA LEU A 303 -15.31 -0.83 8.85
C LEU A 303 -16.09 0.10 7.91
N GLY A 304 -15.43 0.96 7.13
CA GLY A 304 -16.09 2.02 6.37
C GLY A 304 -16.88 2.98 7.27
N ALA A 305 -16.40 3.24 8.49
CA ALA A 305 -17.15 3.98 9.51
C ALA A 305 -16.45 5.28 9.92
N GLU A 306 -17.20 6.36 10.01
CA GLU A 306 -16.76 7.60 10.65
C GLU A 306 -16.94 7.47 12.17
N ALA A 307 -15.91 7.87 12.91
CA ALA A 307 -16.01 7.98 14.36
C ALA A 307 -16.67 9.29 14.75
N MET A 308 -17.67 9.19 15.60
CA MET A 308 -18.35 10.31 16.22
C MET A 308 -17.58 10.77 17.46
N SER A 309 -18.01 11.91 18.03
CA SER A 309 -17.40 12.51 19.22
C SER A 309 -17.16 11.49 20.35
N LEU A 310 -15.95 11.47 20.90
CA LEU A 310 -15.63 10.75 22.12
C LEU A 310 -16.22 11.49 23.33
N LYS A 311 -17.07 10.81 24.10
CA LYS A 311 -17.70 11.38 25.30
C LYS A 311 -17.24 10.65 26.56
N PHE A 312 -17.22 11.35 27.69
CA PHE A 312 -16.83 10.77 28.98
C PHE A 312 -17.99 10.81 29.98
N PHE A 313 -18.04 9.83 30.88
CA PHE A 313 -18.97 9.82 32.00
C PHE A 313 -18.36 9.08 33.20
N GLU A 314 -18.78 9.42 34.41
CA GLU A 314 -18.41 8.72 35.64
C GLU A 314 -19.46 7.65 35.95
N ALA A 315 -19.00 6.48 36.41
CA ALA A 315 -19.88 5.48 37.01
C ALA A 315 -19.11 4.55 37.97
N GLY A 316 -19.86 3.65 38.61
CA GLY A 316 -19.29 2.50 39.31
C GLY A 316 -18.67 1.49 38.34
N ARG A 317 -18.29 0.31 38.85
CA ARG A 317 -17.66 -0.75 38.03
C ARG A 317 -18.56 -1.22 36.87
N GLU A 318 -19.86 -1.15 37.07
CA GLU A 318 -20.85 -1.47 36.05
C GLU A 318 -21.36 -0.20 35.40
N SER A 319 -21.37 -0.19 34.06
CA SER A 319 -21.81 0.96 33.29
C SER A 319 -23.34 1.04 33.33
N PRO A 320 -23.93 2.21 33.61
CA PRO A 320 -25.36 2.42 33.44
C PRO A 320 -25.76 2.28 31.95
N PRO A 321 -27.05 1.98 31.68
CA PRO A 321 -27.56 1.99 30.32
C PRO A 321 -27.37 3.37 29.66
N ILE A 322 -27.25 3.40 28.34
CA ILE A 322 -26.92 4.63 27.58
C ILE A 322 -27.87 5.78 27.93
N SER A 323 -29.18 5.52 28.06
CA SER A 323 -30.22 6.52 28.39
C SER A 323 -30.07 7.15 29.78
N ALA A 324 -29.30 6.55 30.69
CA ALA A 324 -29.09 7.03 32.05
C ALA A 324 -27.68 7.64 32.27
N ARG A 325 -26.86 7.75 31.21
CA ARG A 325 -25.50 8.31 31.31
C ARG A 325 -25.53 9.83 31.39
N THR A 326 -24.77 10.38 32.34
CA THR A 326 -24.50 11.82 32.43
C THR A 326 -23.10 12.09 31.92
N TYR A 327 -22.99 12.75 30.77
CA TYR A 327 -21.70 13.03 30.15
C TYR A 327 -21.09 14.33 30.69
N SER A 328 -19.79 14.31 30.94
CA SER A 328 -19.03 15.48 31.38
C SER A 328 -17.58 15.40 30.87
N SER A 329 -16.91 16.53 30.76
CA SER A 329 -15.45 16.62 30.59
C SER A 329 -14.74 17.10 31.84
N ARG A 330 -15.47 17.25 32.96
CA ARG A 330 -14.98 17.67 34.27
C ARG A 330 -15.51 16.72 35.34
N PHE A 331 -14.63 16.23 36.20
CA PHE A 331 -14.97 15.24 37.22
C PHE A 331 -14.39 15.66 38.57
N ASP A 332 -15.23 15.66 39.59
CA ASP A 332 -14.82 15.93 40.96
C ASP A 332 -13.94 14.79 41.49
N ARG A 333 -12.75 15.14 41.98
CA ARG A 333 -11.78 14.16 42.47
C ARG A 333 -12.31 13.32 43.62
N GLN A 334 -13.11 13.89 44.52
CA GLN A 334 -13.55 13.24 45.75
C GLN A 334 -14.58 12.14 45.49
N SER A 335 -15.31 12.24 44.39
CA SER A 335 -16.40 11.34 44.00
C SER A 335 -16.10 10.48 42.77
N ALA A 336 -15.15 10.85 41.91
CA ALA A 336 -14.84 10.11 40.69
C ALA A 336 -14.31 8.69 40.96
N ARG A 337 -14.98 7.69 40.37
CA ARG A 337 -14.55 6.27 40.39
C ARG A 337 -14.01 5.83 39.03
N TYR A 338 -14.84 5.22 38.19
CA TYR A 338 -14.46 4.84 36.83
C TYR A 338 -14.89 5.94 35.87
N ILE A 339 -13.93 6.48 35.12
CA ILE A 339 -14.24 7.42 34.05
C ILE A 339 -14.28 6.60 32.77
N TYR A 340 -15.48 6.44 32.23
CA TYR A 340 -15.73 5.74 30.98
C TYR A 340 -15.48 6.67 29.81
N TRP A 341 -14.97 6.14 28.71
CA TRP A 341 -15.08 6.73 27.40
C TRP A 341 -16.17 6.01 26.61
N GLN A 342 -16.89 6.74 25.77
CA GLN A 342 -17.85 6.21 24.81
C GLN A 342 -17.60 6.82 23.44
N ILE A 343 -17.52 5.95 22.43
CA ILE A 343 -17.41 6.31 21.02
C ILE A 343 -18.65 5.85 20.28
N GLY A 344 -19.13 6.68 19.35
CA GLY A 344 -20.10 6.29 18.34
C GLY A 344 -19.39 6.03 17.02
N LEU A 345 -19.82 5.02 16.27
CA LEU A 345 -19.42 4.77 14.90
C LEU A 345 -20.65 4.95 14.00
N ARG A 346 -20.48 5.66 12.89
CA ARG A 346 -21.50 5.82 11.85
C ARG A 346 -20.99 5.16 10.57
N PHE A 347 -21.75 4.21 10.03
CA PHE A 347 -21.40 3.51 8.80
C PHE A 347 -22.00 4.24 7.60
N SER A 348 -21.25 4.34 6.51
CA SER A 348 -21.76 4.90 5.25
C SER A 348 -22.81 4.01 4.60
N GLN A 349 -22.75 2.70 4.84
CA GLN A 349 -23.76 1.72 4.45
C GLN A 349 -24.06 0.77 5.62
N PRO A 350 -25.27 0.17 5.68
CA PRO A 350 -25.56 -0.86 6.67
C PRO A 350 -24.53 -1.99 6.61
N THR A 351 -24.08 -2.44 7.78
CA THR A 351 -23.13 -3.57 7.86
C THR A 351 -23.71 -4.82 7.20
N THR A 352 -22.97 -5.44 6.28
CA THR A 352 -23.48 -6.61 5.53
C THR A 352 -23.34 -7.92 6.30
N LYS A 353 -22.40 -7.98 7.25
CA LYS A 353 -22.13 -9.15 8.09
C LYS A 353 -21.79 -8.73 9.52
N ALA A 354 -21.93 -9.67 10.45
CA ALA A 354 -21.44 -9.49 11.81
C ALA A 354 -19.91 -9.38 11.79
N GLN A 355 -19.37 -8.45 12.58
CA GLN A 355 -17.94 -8.15 12.61
C GLN A 355 -17.48 -7.97 14.05
N ASP A 356 -16.47 -8.74 14.45
CA ASP A 356 -15.77 -8.52 15.70
C ASP A 356 -14.78 -7.36 15.54
N VAL A 357 -14.77 -6.50 16.55
CA VAL A 357 -13.96 -5.29 16.58
C VAL A 357 -13.26 -5.19 17.92
N ARG A 358 -11.95 -5.00 17.87
CA ARG A 358 -11.14 -4.75 19.06
C ARG A 358 -10.86 -3.26 19.19
N PHE A 359 -11.36 -2.69 20.27
CA PHE A 359 -11.02 -1.35 20.70
C PHE A 359 -9.87 -1.43 21.69
N ALA A 360 -8.78 -0.71 21.42
CA ALA A 360 -7.72 -0.48 22.39
C ALA A 360 -7.78 0.97 22.86
N TYR A 361 -7.39 1.22 24.10
CA TYR A 361 -7.42 2.55 24.68
C TYR A 361 -6.26 2.79 25.63
N SER A 362 -5.86 4.05 25.73
CA SER A 362 -4.89 4.53 26.70
C SER A 362 -5.34 5.82 27.36
N TYR A 363 -5.07 5.94 28.65
CA TYR A 363 -5.23 7.14 29.46
C TYR A 363 -3.82 7.67 29.74
N SER A 364 -3.61 8.96 29.49
CA SER A 364 -2.43 9.69 29.92
C SER A 364 -2.83 10.91 30.74
N ARG A 365 -2.01 11.28 31.72
CA ARG A 365 -2.12 12.53 32.47
C ARG A 365 -0.92 13.38 32.14
N GLU A 366 -1.14 14.58 31.61
CA GLU A 366 -0.05 15.50 31.22
C GLU A 366 1.01 14.80 30.34
N GLY A 367 0.56 13.97 29.39
CA GLY A 367 1.42 13.20 28.49
C GLY A 367 2.02 11.91 29.08
N ARG A 368 1.91 11.67 30.40
CA ARG A 368 2.41 10.44 31.03
C ARG A 368 1.36 9.33 30.99
N PRO A 369 1.64 8.14 30.47
CA PRO A 369 0.70 7.02 30.50
C PRO A 369 0.34 6.65 31.94
N VAL A 370 -0.95 6.51 32.23
CA VAL A 370 -1.47 6.14 33.56
C VAL A 370 -2.35 4.89 33.52
N GLY A 371 -2.95 4.58 32.38
CA GLY A 371 -3.80 3.40 32.21
C GLY A 371 -3.95 3.00 30.76
N SER A 372 -4.24 1.74 30.51
CA SER A 372 -4.57 1.25 29.17
C SER A 372 -5.38 -0.04 29.27
N GLY A 373 -5.99 -0.41 28.16
CA GLY A 373 -6.71 -1.66 28.06
C GLY A 373 -7.22 -1.90 26.66
N SER A 374 -7.97 -2.99 26.51
CA SER A 374 -8.71 -3.29 25.31
C SER A 374 -10.07 -3.87 25.65
N HIS A 375 -11.06 -3.57 24.83
CA HIS A 375 -12.37 -4.16 24.90
C HIS A 375 -12.79 -4.62 23.51
N SER A 376 -13.41 -5.78 23.42
CA SER A 376 -13.94 -6.30 22.16
C SER A 376 -15.45 -6.10 22.14
N GLY A 377 -15.98 -5.85 20.96
CA GLY A 377 -17.41 -5.83 20.71
C GLY A 377 -17.72 -6.46 19.37
N THR A 378 -18.96 -6.92 19.21
CA THR A 378 -19.47 -7.43 17.93
C THR A 378 -20.45 -6.41 17.38
N ILE A 379 -20.24 -6.01 16.13
CA ILE A 379 -21.16 -5.19 15.35
C ILE A 379 -22.02 -6.15 14.54
N ALA A 380 -23.32 -6.20 14.80
CA ALA A 380 -24.24 -7.04 14.05
C ALA A 380 -24.46 -6.50 12.62
N ALA A 381 -25.00 -7.35 11.74
CA ALA A 381 -25.42 -6.94 10.39
C ALA A 381 -26.64 -5.99 10.45
N GLY A 382 -26.77 -5.11 9.46
CA GLY A 382 -27.86 -4.15 9.30
C GLY A 382 -27.71 -2.86 10.09
N PHE A 383 -26.61 -2.67 10.82
CA PHE A 383 -26.42 -1.50 11.68
C PHE A 383 -25.88 -0.32 10.86
N THR A 384 -26.47 0.86 11.07
CA THR A 384 -26.00 2.15 10.51
C THR A 384 -25.29 3.00 11.55
N THR A 385 -25.43 2.67 12.83
CA THR A 385 -24.68 3.24 13.94
C THR A 385 -24.32 2.18 14.98
N TYR A 386 -23.19 2.33 15.66
CA TYR A 386 -22.77 1.46 16.75
C TYR A 386 -22.16 2.28 17.88
N SER A 387 -22.51 1.98 19.14
CA SER A 387 -21.93 2.64 20.31
C SER A 387 -21.10 1.64 21.09
N HIS A 388 -19.89 2.04 21.47
CA HIS A 388 -18.97 1.24 22.28
C HIS A 388 -18.41 2.06 23.43
N TRP A 389 -18.08 1.40 24.54
CA TRP A 389 -17.50 2.06 25.70
C TRP A 389 -16.58 1.13 26.48
N ALA A 390 -15.61 1.72 27.17
CA ALA A 390 -14.84 1.05 28.21
C ALA A 390 -14.43 2.08 29.27
N SER A 391 -13.79 1.63 30.35
CA SER A 391 -13.40 2.48 31.47
C SER A 391 -12.03 2.14 31.99
N TRP A 392 -11.43 3.14 32.63
CA TRP A 392 -10.33 2.96 33.57
C TRP A 392 -10.62 3.74 34.85
N GLY A 393 -10.15 3.25 35.98
CA GLY A 393 -10.38 3.88 37.28
C GLY A 393 -10.44 2.86 38.42
N TRP A 394 -11.05 3.27 39.53
CA TRP A 394 -11.08 2.51 40.78
C TRP A 394 -12.50 2.34 41.30
N ARG A 395 -12.73 1.27 42.08
CA ARG A 395 -14.00 1.04 42.78
C ARG A 395 -14.29 2.15 43.79
N ASP A 396 -13.28 2.53 44.56
CA ASP A 396 -13.39 3.54 45.59
C ASP A 396 -13.02 4.92 45.00
N PRO A 397 -13.75 5.98 45.35
CA PRO A 397 -13.49 7.32 44.84
C PRO A 397 -12.23 7.94 45.50
N GLY A 398 -11.81 9.12 45.05
CA GLY A 398 -10.67 9.86 45.62
C GLY A 398 -9.29 9.41 45.11
N ARG A 399 -9.24 8.46 44.17
CA ARG A 399 -7.99 7.87 43.66
C ARG A 399 -7.40 8.60 42.45
N TRP A 400 -8.20 9.38 41.74
CA TRP A 400 -7.72 10.22 40.66
C TRP A 400 -6.83 11.33 41.22
N ALA A 401 -5.74 11.65 40.52
CA ALA A 401 -5.00 12.87 40.81
C ALA A 401 -5.63 14.02 40.02
N PRO A 402 -5.56 15.27 40.50
CA PRO A 402 -5.99 16.42 39.70
C PRO A 402 -5.15 16.56 38.44
N GLY A 403 -5.73 17.17 37.41
CA GLY A 403 -5.06 17.52 36.16
C GLY A 403 -5.83 17.12 34.91
N GLU A 404 -5.25 17.43 33.76
CA GLU A 404 -5.80 17.05 32.47
C GLU A 404 -5.41 15.61 32.10
N TYR A 405 -6.42 14.83 31.77
CA TYR A 405 -6.29 13.49 31.24
C TYR A 405 -6.67 13.46 29.76
N ARG A 406 -5.89 12.73 28.98
CA ARG A 406 -6.19 12.41 27.58
C ARG A 406 -6.48 10.93 27.45
N VAL A 407 -7.54 10.61 26.72
CA VAL A 407 -7.89 9.25 26.31
C VAL A 407 -7.69 9.13 24.82
N ASN A 408 -6.89 8.16 24.38
CA ASN A 408 -6.78 7.77 22.98
C ASN A 408 -7.51 6.45 22.78
N VAL A 409 -8.32 6.36 21.73
CA VAL A 409 -9.02 5.14 21.31
C VAL A 409 -8.54 4.75 19.92
N SER A 410 -8.12 3.51 19.80
CA SER A 410 -7.76 2.88 18.53
C SER A 410 -8.65 1.67 18.24
N VAL A 411 -8.84 1.42 16.95
CA VAL A 411 -9.54 0.22 16.46
C VAL A 411 -8.54 -0.56 15.63
N ASP A 412 -8.34 -1.83 15.98
CA ASP A 412 -7.38 -2.71 15.30
C ASP A 412 -5.96 -2.11 15.19
N ASN A 413 -5.54 -1.40 16.24
CA ASN A 413 -4.27 -0.66 16.38
C ASN A 413 -4.14 0.62 15.54
N LEU A 414 -5.18 1.04 14.84
CA LEU A 414 -5.23 2.35 14.17
C LEU A 414 -5.81 3.40 15.10
N PRO A 415 -5.10 4.50 15.38
CA PRO A 415 -5.67 5.62 16.14
C PRO A 415 -6.92 6.16 15.44
N VAL A 416 -8.05 6.15 16.16
CA VAL A 416 -9.35 6.57 15.60
C VAL A 416 -9.74 7.93 16.13
N THR A 417 -9.71 8.12 17.45
CA THR A 417 -10.10 9.39 18.09
C THR A 417 -9.37 9.54 19.42
N SER A 418 -9.28 10.78 19.87
CA SER A 418 -8.88 11.10 21.23
C SER A 418 -9.81 12.15 21.83
N GLY A 419 -9.74 12.31 23.15
CA GLY A 419 -10.47 13.34 23.87
C GLY A 419 -9.83 13.60 25.22
N THR A 420 -10.17 14.73 25.83
CA THR A 420 -9.64 15.13 27.13
C THR A 420 -10.74 15.35 28.16
N PHE A 421 -10.41 15.10 29.42
CA PHE A 421 -11.22 15.50 30.56
C PHE A 421 -10.31 16.01 31.68
N VAL A 422 -10.87 16.80 32.58
CA VAL A 422 -10.18 17.36 33.74
C VAL A 422 -10.71 16.69 35.00
N VAL A 423 -9.79 16.34 35.90
CA VAL A 423 -10.13 16.01 37.29
C VAL A 423 -9.71 17.19 38.16
N GLU A 424 -10.65 17.73 38.93
CA GLU A 424 -10.42 18.87 39.83
C GLU A 424 -10.92 18.63 41.25
#